data_AF-A0A653CTH2-F1
#
_entry.id   AF-A0A653CTH2-F1
#
_cell.length_a   1.000
_cell.length_b   1.000
_cell.length_c   1.000
_cell.angle_alpha   90.00
_cell.angle_beta   90.00
_cell.angle_gamma   90.00
#
_symmetry.space_group_name_H-M   'P 1'
#
loop_
_entity.id
_entity.type
_entity.pdbx_description
1 polymer ?
#
loop_
_entity_poly.entity_id
_entity_poly.type
_entity_poly.pdbx_seq_one_letter_code
_entity_poly.pdbx_strand_id
1 'polypeptide(L)'
;MRFIYILAVLNVCSTIKCDDESKLLSFLQIFRHGARTPMLFYNEDPYKDSSYWDGLKSGQLTEEGKQQLVELGQYIRQRYTDFIPKNYSDKYLTVTSVSSQRNKESAASYLKGLFPEEDDLSNAIHVDNSVLARFLDPIYIMEYLKLVTTEAYFTNFIKENEDSFKYLRKHATILIPESCWAVPRLSHQTL
;
A
#
# COMPACT_ATOMS: atom_id res chain seq x y z
N MET A 1 56.97 51.86 -0.35
CA MET A 1 56.92 50.39 -0.15
C MET A 1 55.50 50.02 0.24
N ARG A 2 54.73 49.37 -0.64
CA ARG A 2 53.34 48.95 -0.36
C ARG A 2 53.34 47.44 -0.11
N PHE A 3 52.99 47.04 1.11
CA PHE A 3 52.82 45.63 1.49
C PHE A 3 51.43 45.17 1.07
N ILE A 4 51.36 44.13 0.24
CA ILE A 4 50.12 43.48 -0.15
C ILE A 4 49.87 42.36 0.85
N TYR A 5 48.80 42.47 1.65
CA TYR A 5 48.35 41.40 2.52
C TYR A 5 47.39 40.50 1.74
N ILE A 6 47.79 39.25 1.50
CA ILE A 6 46.92 38.24 0.88
C ILE A 6 46.09 37.62 2.01
N LEU A 7 44.78 37.89 2.01
CA LEU A 7 43.83 37.25 2.91
C LEU A 7 43.56 35.83 2.39
N ALA A 8 44.21 34.83 2.98
CA ALA A 8 43.94 33.42 2.69
C ALA A 8 42.67 32.98 3.43
N VAL A 9 41.57 32.83 2.70
CA VAL A 9 40.33 32.23 3.23
C VAL A 9 40.53 30.72 3.29
N LEU A 10 40.96 30.23 4.45
CA LEU A 10 40.95 28.79 4.74
C LEU A 10 39.49 28.34 4.84
N ASN A 11 38.99 27.71 3.79
CA ASN A 11 37.78 26.90 3.86
C ASN A 11 38.08 25.69 4.76
N VAL A 12 37.81 25.83 6.06
CA VAL A 12 37.72 24.70 6.97
C VAL A 12 36.46 23.95 6.58
N CYS A 13 36.59 23.03 5.62
CA CYS A 13 35.61 21.97 5.43
C CYS A 13 35.73 21.07 6.66
N SER A 14 34.96 21.38 7.71
CA SER A 14 34.75 20.45 8.80
C SER A 14 34.07 19.23 8.20
N THR A 15 34.85 18.20 7.86
CA THR A 15 34.31 16.87 7.66
C THR A 15 33.71 16.47 8.99
N ILE A 16 32.39 16.60 9.12
CA ILE A 16 31.66 15.94 10.20
C ILE A 16 32.01 14.46 10.01
N LYS A 17 32.86 13.92 10.89
CA LYS A 17 32.94 12.47 11.04
C LYS A 17 31.56 12.06 11.50
N CYS A 18 30.77 11.53 10.56
CA CYS A 18 29.59 10.77 10.91
C CYS A 18 30.13 9.57 11.70
N ASP A 19 29.72 9.41 12.95
CA ASP A 19 30.08 8.24 13.73
C ASP A 19 29.65 7.00 12.93
N ASP A 20 30.61 6.13 12.60
CA ASP A 20 30.41 4.94 11.76
C ASP A 20 29.59 3.83 12.46
N GLU A 21 28.97 4.10 13.62
CA GLU A 21 28.36 3.07 14.46
C GLU A 21 26.82 3.05 14.43
N SER A 22 26.18 3.54 13.38
CA SER A 22 24.73 3.34 13.26
C SER A 22 24.42 1.89 12.88
N LYS A 23 23.84 1.13 13.83
CA LYS A 23 23.47 -0.27 13.66
C LYS A 23 21.95 -0.42 13.51
N LEU A 24 21.51 -1.13 12.47
CA LEU A 24 20.11 -1.53 12.33
C LEU A 24 19.76 -2.57 13.41
N LEU A 25 18.77 -2.27 14.24
CA LEU A 25 18.30 -3.18 15.31
C LEU A 25 17.01 -3.92 14.92
N SER A 26 16.11 -3.24 14.21
CA SER A 26 14.82 -3.78 13.76
C SER A 26 14.29 -2.91 12.62
N PHE A 27 13.46 -3.48 11.75
CA PHE A 27 12.68 -2.74 10.78
C PHE A 27 11.27 -3.28 10.68
N LEU A 28 10.31 -2.40 10.38
CA LEU A 28 8.93 -2.74 10.08
C LEU A 28 8.64 -2.31 8.64
N GLN A 29 8.07 -3.21 7.86
CA GLN A 29 7.59 -2.89 6.53
C GLN A 29 6.10 -3.14 6.43
N ILE A 30 5.38 -2.11 5.98
CA ILE A 30 3.95 -2.18 5.66
C ILE A 30 3.85 -1.88 4.18
N PHE A 31 3.28 -2.80 3.42
CA PHE A 31 3.05 -2.64 1.99
C PHE A 31 1.63 -3.02 1.61
N ARG A 32 1.16 -2.45 0.51
CA ARG A 32 -0.12 -2.81 -0.09
C ARG A 32 0.05 -4.08 -0.92
N HIS A 33 -1.04 -4.85 -1.06
CA HIS A 33 -1.11 -5.93 -2.04
C HIS A 33 -0.70 -5.48 -3.45
N GLY A 34 -0.28 -6.42 -4.29
CA GLY A 34 0.13 -6.15 -5.67
C GLY A 34 -1.03 -5.79 -6.59
N ALA A 35 -0.73 -5.58 -7.87
CA ALA A 35 -1.75 -5.39 -8.90
C ALA A 35 -2.80 -6.52 -8.89
N ARG A 36 -4.07 -6.14 -9.06
CA ARG A 36 -5.22 -7.04 -8.97
C ARG A 36 -6.28 -6.62 -9.98
N THR A 37 -7.19 -7.53 -10.28
CA THR A 37 -8.41 -7.20 -11.02
C THR A 37 -9.29 -6.23 -10.22
N PRO A 38 -10.17 -5.45 -10.88
CA PRO A 38 -11.14 -4.59 -10.20
C PRO A 38 -11.99 -5.37 -9.19
N MET A 39 -12.32 -4.73 -8.06
CA MET A 39 -13.19 -5.34 -7.04
C MET A 39 -14.66 -5.34 -7.50
N LEU A 40 -15.02 -4.29 -8.23
CA LEU A 40 -16.36 -4.01 -8.73
C LEU A 40 -16.22 -3.41 -10.11
N PHE A 41 -17.14 -3.78 -10.98
CA PHE A 41 -17.34 -3.16 -12.28
C PHE A 41 -18.65 -2.39 -12.22
N TYR A 42 -18.75 -1.30 -12.98
CA TYR A 42 -20.04 -0.64 -13.15
C TYR A 42 -20.89 -1.40 -14.17
N ASN A 43 -22.21 -1.15 -14.17
CA ASN A 43 -23.17 -2.00 -14.90
C ASN A 43 -22.84 -2.17 -16.39
N GLU A 44 -22.45 -1.07 -17.04
CA GLU A 44 -22.15 -0.99 -18.47
C GLU A 44 -20.65 -1.10 -18.79
N ASP A 45 -19.84 -1.60 -17.86
CA ASP A 45 -18.40 -1.76 -18.11
C ASP A 45 -18.15 -2.82 -19.20
N PRO A 46 -17.55 -2.44 -20.36
CA PRO A 46 -17.30 -3.38 -21.44
C PRO A 46 -16.24 -4.44 -21.06
N TYR A 47 -15.47 -4.22 -20.00
CA TYR A 47 -14.39 -5.10 -19.53
C TYR A 47 -14.77 -5.89 -18.27
N LYS A 48 -16.06 -5.97 -17.90
CA LYS A 48 -16.51 -6.75 -16.73
C LYS A 48 -16.32 -8.26 -16.86
N ASP A 49 -16.20 -8.76 -18.09
CA ASP A 49 -16.00 -10.18 -18.35
C ASP A 49 -14.57 -10.62 -17.97
N SER A 50 -14.44 -11.74 -17.28
CA SER A 50 -13.14 -12.26 -16.83
C SER A 50 -12.17 -12.60 -17.96
N SER A 51 -12.65 -12.77 -19.19
CA SER A 51 -11.78 -12.99 -20.37
C SER A 51 -10.84 -11.81 -20.64
N TYR A 52 -11.20 -10.59 -20.22
CA TYR A 52 -10.32 -9.42 -20.26
C TYR A 52 -9.27 -9.40 -19.14
N TRP A 53 -9.34 -10.37 -18.23
CA TRP A 53 -8.52 -10.46 -17.02
C TRP A 53 -7.90 -11.85 -16.86
N ASP A 54 -7.58 -12.52 -17.96
CA ASP A 54 -6.96 -13.86 -17.97
C ASP A 54 -7.76 -14.93 -17.21
N GLY A 55 -9.09 -14.78 -17.16
CA GLY A 55 -9.98 -15.66 -16.40
C GLY A 55 -10.00 -15.41 -14.90
N LEU A 56 -9.27 -14.41 -14.40
CA LEU A 56 -9.28 -14.01 -13.00
C LEU A 56 -10.64 -13.37 -12.63
N LYS A 57 -11.10 -13.69 -11.43
CA LYS A 57 -12.29 -13.11 -10.81
C LYS A 57 -11.98 -11.75 -10.21
N SER A 58 -13.02 -10.97 -9.94
CA SER A 58 -12.91 -9.65 -9.30
C SER A 58 -12.12 -9.68 -7.99
N GLY A 59 -11.18 -8.76 -7.84
CA GLY A 59 -10.34 -8.60 -6.67
C GLY A 59 -9.21 -9.61 -6.50
N GLN A 60 -9.00 -10.53 -7.44
CA GLN A 60 -7.88 -11.47 -7.43
C GLN A 60 -6.57 -10.81 -7.85
N LEU A 61 -5.46 -11.27 -7.29
CA LEU A 61 -4.12 -10.79 -7.61
C LEU A 61 -3.73 -11.25 -9.03
N THR A 62 -3.14 -10.35 -9.82
CA THR A 62 -2.66 -10.72 -11.16
C THR A 62 -1.24 -11.28 -11.11
N GLU A 63 -0.77 -11.88 -12.20
CA GLU A 63 0.63 -12.36 -12.29
C GLU A 63 1.62 -11.20 -12.21
N GLU A 64 1.32 -10.05 -12.82
CA GLU A 64 2.14 -8.84 -12.66
C GLU A 64 2.14 -8.39 -11.20
N GLY A 65 1.00 -8.49 -10.51
CA GLY A 65 0.90 -8.20 -9.08
C GLY A 65 1.78 -9.10 -8.23
N LYS A 66 1.85 -10.40 -8.54
CA LYS A 66 2.77 -11.33 -7.88
C LYS A 66 4.22 -10.93 -8.14
N GLN A 67 4.58 -10.66 -9.40
CA GLN A 67 5.93 -10.26 -9.78
C GLN A 67 6.39 -8.99 -9.06
N GLN A 68 5.53 -7.96 -8.97
CA GLN A 68 5.82 -6.74 -8.22
C GLN A 68 6.25 -7.02 -6.78
N LEU A 69 5.62 -7.99 -6.13
CA LEU A 69 5.93 -8.33 -4.74
C LEU A 69 7.19 -9.18 -4.63
N VAL A 70 7.44 -10.08 -5.59
CA VAL A 70 8.73 -10.79 -5.68
C VAL A 70 9.88 -9.79 -5.82
N GLU A 71 9.76 -8.82 -6.72
CA GLU A 71 10.77 -7.77 -6.93
C GLU A 71 10.96 -6.92 -5.67
N LEU A 72 9.87 -6.56 -4.98
CA LEU A 72 9.95 -5.86 -3.70
C LEU A 72 10.69 -6.69 -2.64
N GLY A 73 10.42 -8.00 -2.55
CA GLY A 73 11.10 -8.92 -1.66
C GLY A 73 12.60 -9.02 -1.96
N GLN A 74 12.96 -9.12 -3.24
CA GLN A 74 14.36 -9.15 -3.69
C GLN A 74 15.09 -7.85 -3.37
N TYR A 75 14.44 -6.70 -3.58
CA TYR A 75 15.01 -5.41 -3.24
C TYR A 75 15.31 -5.29 -1.74
N ILE A 76 14.37 -5.71 -0.87
CA ILE A 76 14.56 -5.69 0.58
C ILE A 76 15.63 -6.68 1.01
N ARG A 77 15.66 -7.88 0.40
CA ARG A 77 16.71 -8.87 0.61
C ARG A 77 18.09 -8.29 0.31
N GLN A 78 18.26 -7.65 -0.84
CA GLN A 78 19.52 -7.05 -1.25
C GLN A 78 19.92 -5.89 -0.32
N ARG A 79 18.97 -5.01 0.00
CA ARG A 79 19.20 -3.84 0.86
C ARG A 79 19.64 -4.21 2.26
N TYR A 80 19.14 -5.32 2.80
CA TYR A 80 19.39 -5.75 4.18
C TYR A 80 20.06 -7.13 4.24
N THR A 81 20.94 -7.44 3.28
CA THR A 81 21.60 -8.75 3.14
C THR A 81 22.30 -9.18 4.43
N ASP A 82 22.95 -8.26 5.14
CA ASP A 82 23.68 -8.54 6.38
C ASP A 82 22.78 -8.60 7.63
N PHE A 83 21.55 -8.11 7.53
CA PHE A 83 20.58 -8.08 8.63
C PHE A 83 19.56 -9.22 8.55
N ILE A 84 19.14 -9.61 7.34
CA ILE A 84 18.14 -10.66 7.11
C ILE A 84 18.85 -12.02 6.98
N PRO A 85 18.55 -13.00 7.86
CA PRO A 85 19.18 -14.33 7.80
C PRO A 85 18.99 -15.00 6.44
N LYS A 86 19.91 -15.88 6.04
CA LYS A 86 19.82 -16.61 4.76
C LYS A 86 18.52 -17.41 4.63
N ASN A 87 18.14 -18.10 5.69
CA ASN A 87 16.97 -18.96 5.75
C ASN A 87 15.88 -18.30 6.58
N TYR A 88 14.63 -18.64 6.32
CA TYR A 88 13.51 -18.14 7.10
C TYR A 88 13.57 -18.66 8.55
N SER A 89 13.17 -17.82 9.50
CA SER A 89 12.95 -18.23 10.88
C SER A 89 11.92 -17.32 11.54
N ASP A 90 10.88 -17.95 12.10
CA ASP A 90 9.80 -17.32 12.88
C ASP A 90 10.30 -16.58 14.13
N LYS A 91 11.50 -16.91 14.63
CA LYS A 91 12.19 -16.20 15.71
C LYS A 91 12.59 -14.77 15.34
N TYR A 92 12.91 -14.52 14.06
CA TYR A 92 13.47 -13.24 13.62
C TYR A 92 12.54 -12.46 12.68
N LEU A 93 11.57 -13.13 12.05
CA LEU A 93 10.63 -12.51 11.13
C LEU A 93 9.20 -12.97 11.38
N THR A 94 8.34 -12.03 11.73
CA THR A 94 6.89 -12.21 11.73
C THR A 94 6.30 -11.58 10.49
N VAL A 95 5.42 -12.31 9.80
CA VAL A 95 4.69 -11.81 8.64
C VAL A 95 3.21 -11.86 8.95
N THR A 96 2.55 -10.70 8.90
CA THR A 96 1.11 -10.60 9.14
C THR A 96 0.40 -10.06 7.90
N SER A 97 -0.70 -10.68 7.53
CA SER A 97 -1.55 -10.28 6.41
C SER A 97 -3.02 -10.27 6.84
N VAL A 98 -3.88 -9.65 6.02
CA VAL A 98 -5.33 -9.72 6.20
C VAL A 98 -5.90 -10.89 5.41
N SER A 99 -7.08 -11.37 5.82
CA SER A 99 -7.66 -12.63 5.34
C SER A 99 -8.00 -12.69 3.85
N SER A 100 -8.09 -11.56 3.15
CA SER A 100 -8.41 -11.56 1.72
C SER A 100 -7.33 -12.27 0.90
N GLN A 101 -7.76 -13.11 -0.05
CA GLN A 101 -6.87 -14.00 -0.81
C GLN A 101 -5.69 -13.26 -1.47
N ARG A 102 -5.95 -12.14 -2.16
CA ARG A 102 -4.91 -11.30 -2.79
C ARG A 102 -3.82 -10.82 -1.83
N ASN A 103 -4.15 -10.61 -0.55
CA ASN A 103 -3.22 -10.12 0.46
C ASN A 103 -2.33 -11.26 0.95
N LYS A 104 -2.88 -12.48 1.10
CA LYS A 104 -2.09 -13.68 1.39
C LYS A 104 -1.15 -14.01 0.23
N GLU A 105 -1.64 -13.99 -1.01
CA GLU A 105 -0.83 -14.23 -2.20
C GLU A 105 0.26 -13.17 -2.41
N SER A 106 -0.04 -11.90 -2.10
CA SER A 106 0.97 -10.83 -2.12
C SER A 106 2.07 -11.07 -1.07
N ALA A 107 1.70 -11.45 0.16
CA ALA A 107 2.66 -11.74 1.21
C ALA A 107 3.51 -12.98 0.87
N ALA A 108 2.92 -14.03 0.29
CA ALA A 108 3.65 -15.20 -0.18
C ALA A 108 4.62 -14.85 -1.31
N SER A 109 4.18 -14.04 -2.29
CA SER A 109 5.03 -13.58 -3.39
C SER A 109 6.20 -12.73 -2.89
N TYR A 110 5.94 -11.86 -1.90
CA TYR A 110 6.99 -11.09 -1.24
C TYR A 110 8.00 -11.98 -0.53
N LEU A 111 7.54 -12.98 0.22
CA LEU A 111 8.40 -13.96 0.88
C LEU A 111 9.25 -14.76 -0.10
N LYS A 112 8.70 -15.13 -1.26
CA LYS A 112 9.45 -15.78 -2.34
C LYS A 112 10.61 -14.91 -2.86
N GLY A 113 10.42 -13.60 -2.94
CA GLY A 113 11.50 -12.67 -3.28
C GLY A 113 12.52 -12.49 -2.15
N LEU A 114 12.06 -12.54 -0.90
CA LEU A 114 12.88 -12.32 0.28
C LEU A 114 13.74 -13.55 0.65
N PHE A 115 13.22 -14.76 0.43
CA PHE A 115 13.86 -16.05 0.71
C PHE A 115 13.71 -16.99 -0.50
N PRO A 116 14.52 -16.80 -1.55
CA PRO A 116 14.37 -17.53 -2.82
C PRO A 116 14.72 -19.03 -2.75
N GLU A 117 15.47 -19.45 -1.72
CA GLU A 117 15.88 -20.85 -1.51
C GLU A 117 14.89 -21.65 -0.64
N GLU A 118 13.87 -20.99 -0.09
CA GLU A 118 12.81 -21.64 0.69
C GLU A 118 11.67 -22.05 -0.25
N ASP A 119 11.07 -23.23 0.00
CA ASP A 119 10.03 -23.78 -0.88
C ASP A 119 8.74 -22.94 -0.86
N ASP A 120 7.93 -23.12 0.18
CA ASP A 120 6.65 -22.43 0.36
C ASP A 120 6.51 -21.92 1.79
N LEU A 121 6.62 -20.61 1.94
CA LEU A 121 6.45 -19.91 3.22
C LEU A 121 5.02 -19.41 3.46
N SER A 122 4.02 -19.89 2.69
CA SER A 122 2.63 -19.46 2.85
C SER A 122 2.09 -19.73 4.27
N ASN A 123 2.53 -20.82 4.91
CA ASN A 123 2.15 -21.17 6.28
C ASN A 123 2.79 -20.26 7.35
N ALA A 124 3.86 -19.55 7.02
CA ALA A 124 4.50 -18.58 7.91
C ALA A 124 3.71 -17.27 8.04
N ILE A 125 2.69 -17.06 7.19
CA ILE A 125 1.90 -15.82 7.16
C ILE A 125 0.78 -15.92 8.19
N HIS A 126 0.86 -15.10 9.23
CA HIS A 126 -0.21 -14.94 10.21
C HIS A 126 -1.32 -14.06 9.64
N VAL A 127 -2.58 -14.50 9.79
CA VAL A 127 -3.73 -13.73 9.34
C VAL A 127 -4.33 -12.97 10.53
N ASP A 128 -4.32 -11.65 10.44
CA ASP A 128 -4.92 -10.77 11.43
C ASP A 128 -5.71 -9.64 10.75
N ASN A 129 -7.03 -9.64 10.93
CA ASN A 129 -7.90 -8.59 10.40
C ASN A 129 -8.07 -7.42 11.37
N SER A 130 -7.61 -7.52 12.63
CA SER A 130 -7.77 -6.48 13.65
C SER A 130 -7.10 -5.17 13.22
N VAL A 131 -6.02 -5.26 12.47
CA VAL A 131 -5.29 -4.12 11.87
C VAL A 131 -6.21 -3.26 10.98
N LEU A 132 -7.21 -3.87 10.32
CA LEU A 132 -8.19 -3.17 9.49
C LEU A 132 -9.57 -3.03 10.13
N ALA A 133 -9.81 -3.59 11.33
CA ALA A 133 -11.14 -3.67 11.94
C ALA A 133 -11.70 -2.31 12.41
N ARG A 134 -10.89 -1.25 12.44
CA ARG A 134 -11.31 0.09 12.89
C ARG A 134 -12.35 0.77 12.01
N PHE A 135 -12.57 0.31 10.79
CA PHE A 135 -13.52 0.95 9.86
C PHE A 135 -15.01 0.69 10.15
N LEU A 136 -15.34 -0.13 11.16
CA LEU A 136 -16.72 -0.47 11.51
C LEU A 136 -17.19 0.13 12.85
N ASP A 137 -16.38 0.94 13.52
CA ASP A 137 -16.79 1.61 14.76
C ASP A 137 -17.85 2.69 14.45
N PRO A 138 -19.05 2.65 15.05
CA PRO A 138 -20.09 3.65 14.82
C PRO A 138 -19.65 5.09 15.12
N ILE A 139 -18.81 5.29 16.14
CA ILE A 139 -18.26 6.60 16.50
C ILE A 139 -17.34 7.09 15.39
N TYR A 140 -16.48 6.21 14.87
CA TYR A 140 -15.63 6.53 13.73
C TYR A 140 -16.46 6.92 12.50
N ILE A 141 -17.51 6.17 12.19
CA ILE A 141 -18.39 6.47 11.04
C ILE A 141 -19.07 7.82 11.24
N MET A 142 -19.57 8.13 12.43
CA MET A 142 -20.19 9.42 12.73
C MET A 142 -19.22 10.59 12.58
N GLU A 143 -18.02 10.50 13.17
CA GLU A 143 -17.01 11.55 13.06
C GLU A 143 -16.49 11.69 11.62
N TYR A 144 -16.33 10.59 10.89
CA TYR A 144 -15.99 10.60 9.48
C TYR A 144 -17.06 11.32 8.65
N LEU A 145 -18.34 10.98 8.84
CA LEU A 145 -19.45 11.62 8.12
C LEU A 145 -19.53 13.11 8.43
N LYS A 146 -19.34 13.50 9.69
CA LYS A 146 -19.26 14.90 10.10
C LYS A 146 -18.11 15.59 9.35
N LEU A 147 -16.90 15.07 9.43
CA LEU A 147 -15.72 15.63 8.76
C LEU A 147 -15.95 15.85 7.26
N VAL A 148 -16.39 14.84 6.52
CA VAL A 148 -16.54 14.91 5.06
C VAL A 148 -17.73 15.76 4.60
N THR A 149 -18.66 16.10 5.49
CA THR A 149 -19.83 16.94 5.18
C THR A 149 -19.70 18.38 5.68
N THR A 150 -18.89 18.63 6.71
CA THR A 150 -18.78 19.96 7.32
C THR A 150 -17.47 20.67 7.01
N GLU A 151 -16.36 19.95 6.81
CA GLU A 151 -15.08 20.60 6.58
C GLU A 151 -15.01 21.26 5.21
N ALA A 152 -14.49 22.48 5.18
CA ALA A 152 -14.36 23.29 3.97
C ALA A 152 -13.53 22.57 2.90
N TYR A 153 -12.49 21.84 3.29
CA TYR A 153 -11.66 21.07 2.36
C TYR A 153 -12.49 20.07 1.53
N PHE A 154 -13.27 19.21 2.19
CA PHE A 154 -14.04 18.18 1.49
C PHE A 154 -15.21 18.77 0.71
N THR A 155 -15.91 19.73 1.30
CA THR A 155 -17.04 20.39 0.64
C THR A 155 -16.62 21.20 -0.59
N ASN A 156 -15.49 21.93 -0.51
CA ASN A 156 -14.93 22.63 -1.67
C ASN A 156 -14.43 21.66 -2.73
N PHE A 157 -13.73 20.58 -2.36
CA PHE A 157 -13.28 19.56 -3.33
C PHE A 157 -14.46 18.98 -4.12
N ILE A 158 -15.58 18.67 -3.45
CA ILE A 158 -16.78 18.17 -4.13
C ILE A 158 -17.32 19.21 -5.10
N LYS A 159 -17.43 20.46 -4.66
CA LYS A 159 -17.94 21.57 -5.47
C LYS A 159 -17.06 21.86 -6.68
N GLU A 160 -15.75 21.88 -6.50
CA GLU A 160 -14.77 22.09 -7.58
C GLU A 160 -14.80 20.98 -8.63
N ASN A 161 -15.19 19.77 -8.24
CA ASN A 161 -15.25 18.60 -9.11
C ASN A 161 -16.69 18.19 -9.50
N GLU A 162 -17.67 19.07 -9.29
CA GLU A 162 -19.10 18.77 -9.48
C GLU A 162 -19.39 18.26 -10.91
N ASP A 163 -18.79 18.89 -11.92
CA ASP A 163 -19.00 18.50 -13.32
C ASP A 163 -18.40 17.12 -13.63
N SER A 164 -17.25 16.78 -13.04
CA SER A 164 -16.66 15.44 -13.13
C SER A 164 -17.58 14.40 -12.50
N PHE A 165 -18.16 14.68 -11.33
CA PHE A 165 -19.11 13.76 -10.70
C PHE A 165 -20.40 13.63 -11.51
N LYS A 166 -20.93 14.71 -12.09
CA LYS A 166 -22.08 14.67 -13.01
C LYS A 166 -21.80 13.79 -14.22
N TYR A 167 -20.61 13.95 -14.83
CA TYR A 167 -20.18 13.12 -15.94
C TYR A 167 -20.10 11.64 -15.54
N LEU A 168 -19.45 11.32 -14.42
CA LEU A 168 -19.32 9.95 -13.94
C LEU A 168 -20.67 9.30 -13.61
N ARG A 169 -21.60 10.03 -12.97
CA ARG A 169 -22.96 9.52 -12.72
C ARG A 169 -23.68 9.17 -14.01
N LYS A 170 -23.58 10.03 -15.02
CA LYS A 170 -24.23 9.84 -16.32
C LYS A 170 -23.66 8.64 -17.09
N HIS A 171 -22.35 8.45 -17.05
CA HIS A 171 -21.66 7.50 -17.94
C HIS A 171 -21.26 6.19 -17.26
N ALA A 172 -21.00 6.19 -15.96
CA ALA A 172 -20.67 4.96 -15.23
C ALA A 172 -21.93 4.29 -14.63
N THR A 173 -23.10 4.94 -14.60
CA THR A 173 -24.31 4.40 -13.95
C THR A 173 -24.05 3.94 -12.51
N ILE A 174 -23.05 4.53 -11.84
CA ILE A 174 -22.79 4.33 -10.42
C ILE A 174 -23.71 5.30 -9.69
N LEU A 175 -24.51 4.80 -8.74
CA LEU A 175 -25.18 5.64 -7.76
C LEU A 175 -24.11 6.28 -6.87
N ILE A 176 -23.50 7.37 -7.35
CA ILE A 176 -22.71 8.28 -6.51
C ILE A 176 -23.77 9.15 -5.83
N PRO A 177 -24.06 8.99 -4.53
CA PRO A 177 -25.06 9.83 -3.88
C PRO A 177 -24.65 11.31 -4.02
N GLU A 178 -25.61 12.22 -3.97
CA GLU A 178 -25.31 13.66 -4.05
C GLU A 178 -24.31 14.11 -2.98
N SER A 179 -24.30 13.42 -1.84
CA SER A 179 -23.19 13.36 -0.90
C SER A 179 -22.25 12.19 -1.26
N CYS A 180 -21.08 12.49 -1.81
CA CYS A 180 -20.10 11.50 -2.31
C CYS A 180 -19.56 10.48 -1.27
N TRP A 181 -20.07 10.48 -0.04
CA TRP A 181 -19.49 9.77 1.10
C TRP A 181 -20.47 8.83 1.82
N ALA A 182 -21.73 8.74 1.38
CA ALA A 182 -22.77 7.94 2.03
C ALA A 182 -22.78 6.45 1.64
N VAL A 183 -21.62 5.87 1.30
CA VAL A 183 -21.49 4.41 1.31
C VAL A 183 -20.37 4.06 2.28
N PRO A 184 -20.68 3.94 3.58
CA PRO A 184 -19.92 3.03 4.43
C PRO A 184 -19.83 1.72 3.66
N ARG A 185 -18.64 1.11 3.63
CA ARG A 185 -18.42 -0.16 2.97
C ARG A 185 -19.22 -1.25 3.70
N LEU A 186 -20.55 -1.25 3.51
CA LEU A 186 -21.44 -2.32 3.87
C LEU A 186 -21.06 -3.44 2.91
N SER A 187 -20.29 -4.36 3.46
CA SER A 187 -19.94 -5.61 2.83
C SER A 187 -21.17 -6.21 2.16
N HIS A 188 -21.15 -6.31 0.82
CA HIS A 188 -21.77 -7.44 0.15
C HIS A 188 -20.99 -8.70 0.52
N GLN A 189 -21.15 -9.13 1.78
CA GLN A 189 -21.01 -10.51 2.22
C GLN A 189 -22.43 -11.06 2.26
N THR A 190 -22.96 -11.42 1.09
CA THR A 190 -24.06 -12.37 0.89
C THR A 190 -24.43 -12.33 -0.59
N LEU A 191 -23.82 -13.23 -1.35
CA LEU A 191 -24.46 -14.23 -2.21
C LEU A 191 -23.48 -15.40 -2.35
#